data_AF-A0A0T0MBA1-F1
#
_entry.id   AF-A0A0T0MBA1-F1
#
_cell.length_a   1.000
_cell.length_b   1.000
_cell.length_c   1.000
_cell.angle_alpha   90.00
_cell.angle_beta   90.00
_cell.angle_gamma   90.00
#
_symmetry.space_group_name_H-M   'P 1'
#
loop_
_entity.id
_entity.type
_entity.pdbx_description
1 polymer ?
#
loop_
_entity_poly.entity_id
_entity_poly.type
_entity_poly.pdbx_seq_one_letter_code
_entity_poly.pdbx_strand_id
1 'polypeptide(L)' 'MEKKWLISVEEGTLDKVSENLRKKEATILQVLDAIGIIIIDPEKLKMKDIKDIDGVLSVEEERDNSI' A
#
# COMPACT_ATOMS: atom_id res chain seq x y z
N MET A 1 -16.31 5.83 5.39
CA MET A 1 -15.37 4.73 5.59
C MET A 1 -14.08 5.14 4.95
N GLU A 2 -12.98 5.14 5.70
CA GLU A 2 -11.64 5.38 5.16
C GLU A 2 -11.31 4.24 4.20
N LYS A 3 -10.85 4.56 2.99
CA LYS A 3 -10.50 3.55 1.99
C LYS A 3 -9.16 2.97 2.41
N LYS A 4 -9.09 1.69 2.76
CA LYS A 4 -7.81 1.04 3.03
C LYS A 4 -7.35 0.29 1.80
N TRP A 5 -6.11 0.48 1.41
CA TRP A 5 -5.50 -0.28 0.33
C TRP A 5 -4.41 -1.20 0.87
N LEU A 6 -4.40 -2.44 0.40
CA LEU A 6 -3.35 -3.41 0.65
C LEU A 6 -2.37 -3.38 -0.52
N ILE A 7 -1.09 -3.23 -0.21
CA ILE A 7 -0.01 -3.17 -1.18
C ILE A 7 0.90 -4.36 -0.92
N SER A 8 0.94 -5.30 -1.87
CA SER A 8 1.91 -6.40 -1.84
C SER A 8 3.22 -5.92 -2.44
N VAL A 9 4.34 -6.19 -1.78
CA VAL A 9 5.67 -5.76 -2.21
C VAL A 9 6.63 -6.92 -2.40
N GLU A 10 7.64 -6.73 -3.24
CA GLU A 10 8.73 -7.67 -3.42
C GLU A 10 9.57 -7.82 -2.14
N GLU A 11 10.11 -9.01 -1.91
CA GLU A 11 10.98 -9.29 -0.77
C GLU A 11 12.19 -8.33 -0.75
N GLY A 12 12.49 -7.76 0.41
CA GLY A 12 13.59 -6.80 0.59
C GLY A 12 13.33 -5.39 0.06
N THR A 13 12.14 -5.12 -0.50
CA THR A 13 11.79 -3.78 -1.02
C THR A 13 10.89 -2.96 -0.08
N LEU A 14 10.48 -3.53 1.05
CA LEU A 14 9.48 -2.96 1.94
C LEU A 14 9.83 -1.54 2.42
N ASP A 15 11.05 -1.33 2.91
CA ASP A 15 11.50 -0.02 3.39
C ASP A 15 11.45 1.02 2.27
N LYS A 16 11.94 0.65 1.08
CA LYS A 16 11.95 1.50 -0.12
C LYS A 16 10.53 1.86 -0.55
N VAL A 17 9.61 0.90 -0.60
CA VAL A 17 8.23 1.14 -0.99
C VAL A 17 7.54 2.03 0.06
N SER A 18 7.75 1.76 1.35
CA SER A 18 7.17 2.55 2.45
C SER A 18 7.62 4.03 2.41
N GLU A 19 8.89 4.28 2.10
CA GLU A 19 9.41 5.64 1.96
C GLU A 19 8.80 6.37 0.75
N ASN A 20 8.65 5.67 -0.38
CA ASN A 20 8.02 6.22 -1.58
C ASN A 20 6.53 6.54 -1.37
N LEU A 21 5.82 5.69 -0.62
CA LEU A 21 4.43 5.92 -0.24
C LEU A 21 4.28 7.19 0.61
N ARG A 22 5.14 7.38 1.61
CA ARG A 22 5.16 8.60 2.43
C ARG A 22 5.47 9.86 1.60
N LYS A 23 6.41 9.77 0.65
CA LYS A 23 6.73 10.88 -0.27
C LYS A 23 5.57 11.25 -1.19
N LYS A 24 4.69 10.29 -1.48
CA LYS A 24 3.45 10.47 -2.23
C LYS A 24 2.27 10.89 -1.34
N GLU A 25 2.52 11.25 -0.08
CA GLU A 25 1.50 11.65 0.89
C GLU A 25 0.48 10.54 1.21
N ALA A 26 0.84 9.26 1.02
CA ALA A 26 0.04 8.15 1.54
C ALA A 26 0.24 8.02 3.04
N THR A 27 -0.84 7.81 3.78
CA THR A 27 -0.76 7.51 5.21
C THR A 27 -0.59 6.01 5.40
N ILE A 28 0.57 5.59 5.94
CA ILE A 28 0.80 4.18 6.28
C ILE A 28 0.06 3.85 7.58
N LEU A 29 -0.88 2.93 7.50
CA LEU A 29 -1.68 2.46 8.63
C LEU A 29 -1.01 1.28 9.33
N GLN A 30 -0.48 0.34 8.54
CA GLN A 30 0.15 -0.86 9.07
C GLN A 30 1.14 -1.44 8.07
N VAL A 31 2.16 -2.09 8.61
CA VAL A 31 3.13 -2.85 7.83
C VAL A 31 3.15 -4.29 8.37
N LEU A 32 3.01 -5.26 7.47
CA LEU A 32 3.01 -6.68 7.75
C LEU A 32 4.25 -7.31 7.12
N ASP A 33 5.41 -7.06 7.74
CA ASP A 33 6.73 -7.45 7.22
C ASP A 33 6.84 -8.95 6.89
N ALA A 34 6.23 -9.79 7.73
CA ALA A 34 6.29 -11.25 7.58
C ALA A 34 5.69 -11.78 6.27
N ILE A 35 4.83 -10.99 5.62
CA ILE A 35 4.13 -11.36 4.38
C ILE A 35 4.29 -10.32 3.26
N GLY A 36 5.13 -9.29 3.47
CA GLY A 36 5.36 -8.26 2.47
C GLY A 36 4.12 -7.44 2.10
N ILE A 37 3.28 -7.07 3.08
CA ILE A 37 2.08 -6.25 2.85
C ILE A 37 2.18 -4.91 3.59
N ILE A 38 1.84 -3.83 2.90
CA ILE A 38 1.68 -2.49 3.48
C ILE A 38 0.21 -2.08 3.35
N ILE A 39 -0.42 -1.72 4.47
CA ILE A 39 -1.78 -1.19 4.50
C ILE A 39 -1.70 0.33 4.60
N ILE A 40 -2.36 1.02 3.67
CA ILE A 40 -2.38 2.48 3.62
C ILE A 40 -3.80 3.03 3.57
N ASP A 41 -3.94 4.29 3.99
CA ASP A 41 -4.97 5.19 3.47
C ASP A 41 -4.36 5.91 2.25
N PRO A 42 -4.91 5.73 1.04
CA PRO A 42 -4.42 6.39 -0.17
C PRO A 42 -4.73 7.89 -0.19
N GLU A 43 -5.59 8.39 0.70
CA GLU A 43 -6.11 9.76 0.70
C GLU A 43 -6.67 10.18 -0.68
N LYS A 44 -5.86 10.91 -1.48
CA LYS A 44 -6.20 11.40 -2.83
C LYS A 44 -5.45 10.66 -3.94
N LEU A 45 -4.61 9.69 -3.61
CA LEU A 45 -3.82 8.94 -4.58
C LEU A 45 -4.69 8.07 -5.47
N LYS A 46 -4.25 7.87 -6.70
CA LYS A 46 -4.83 6.88 -7.60
C LYS A 46 -4.03 5.60 -7.50
N MET A 47 -4.72 4.48 -7.68
CA MET A 47 -4.13 3.15 -7.62
C MET A 47 -2.97 2.97 -8.60
N LYS A 48 -3.04 3.62 -9.76
CA LYS A 48 -1.97 3.62 -10.75
C LYS A 48 -0.68 4.26 -10.22
N ASP A 49 -0.78 5.33 -9.45
CA ASP A 49 0.38 6.06 -8.92
C ASP A 49 1.22 5.22 -7.94
N ILE A 50 0.60 4.18 -7.37
CA ILE A 50 1.19 3.22 -6.44
C ILE A 50 1.72 1.99 -7.19
N LYS A 51 0.97 1.49 -8.18
CA LYS A 51 1.43 0.39 -9.04
C LYS A 51 2.71 0.71 -9.81
N ASP A 52 2.95 1.98 -10.09
CA ASP A 52 4.17 2.43 -10.77
C ASP A 52 5.38 2.56 -9.82
N ILE A 53 5.23 2.25 -8.52
CA ILE A 53 6.36 2.23 -7.55
C ILE A 53 7.16 0.93 -7.73
N ASP A 54 8.46 1.07 -7.92
CA ASP A 54 9.39 -0.05 -8.01
C ASP A 54 9.36 -0.92 -6.73
N GLY A 55 9.17 -2.23 -6.90
CA GLY A 55 8.97 -3.18 -5.82
C GLY A 55 7.50 -3.43 -5.42
N VAL A 56 6.52 -2.74 -6.01
CA VAL A 56 5.09 -3.06 -5.81
C VAL A 56 4.65 -4.19 -6.75
N LEU A 57 4.10 -5.26 -6.18
CA LEU A 57 3.56 -6.41 -6.90
C LEU A 57 2.06 -6.24 -7.21
N SER A 58 1.29 -5.81 -6.20
CA SER A 58 -0.14 -5.60 -6.34
C SER A 58 -0.63 -4.49 -5.43
N VAL A 59 -1.77 -3.91 -5.80
CA VAL A 59 -2.54 -2.98 -4.97
C VAL A 59 -3.96 -3.49 -4.98
N GLU A 60 -4.62 -3.52 -3.83
CA GLU A 60 -6.00 -3.99 -3.67
C GLU A 60 -6.75 -3.06 -2.73
N GLU A 61 -8.00 -2.71 -3.05
CA GLU A 61 -8.86 -1.98 -2.11
C GLU A 61 -9.48 -2.98 -1.13
N GLU A 62 -9.35 -2.71 0.17
CA GLU A 62 -10.04 -3.44 1.22
C GLU A 62 -11.54 -3.29 0.98
N ARG A 63 -12.16 -4.38 0.53
CA ARG A 63 -13.61 -4.45 0.39
C ARG A 63 -14.15 -4.95 1.71
N ASP A 64 -14.97 -4.13 2.35
CA ASP A 64 -15.77 -4.53 3.49
C ASP A 64 -16.74 -5.63 3.00
N ASN A 65 -16.38 -6.89 3.25
CA ASN A 65 -17.27 -8.02 3.07
C ASN A 65 -18.18 -8.08 4.31
N SER A 66 -19.08 -7.11 4.43
CA SER A 66 -20.21 -7.19 5.34
C SER A 66 -21.13 -8.32 4.83
N ILE A 67 -21.09 -9.46 5.50
CA ILE A 67 -22.00 -10.61 5.30
C ILE A 67 -23.17 -10.50 6.27
#